data_AF-A0A2V3IH36-F1
#
_entry.id   AF-A0A2V3IH36-F1
#
_cell.length_a   1.000
_cell.length_b   1.000
_cell.length_c   1.000
_cell.angle_alpha   90.00
_cell.angle_beta   90.00
_cell.angle_gamma   90.00
#
_symmetry.space_group_name_H-M   'P 1'
#
loop_
_entity.id
_entity.type
_entity.pdbx_description
1 polymer ?
#
loop_
_entity_poly.entity_id
_entity_poly.type
_entity_poly.pdbx_seq_one_letter_code
_entity_poly.pdbx_strand_id
1 'polypeptide(L)'
;MSGPTSLRESNVLFPRTCAALSSVFTSIRPSQVFEPTCGPRLGIVIATDKMQPLPEANELDLNIAKSINGEMNVLDGASVHGHFASPRCLRKAVMEETEIFTIDNQVPTFGEGILNRK
;
A
#
# COMPACT_ATOMS: atom_id res chain seq x y z
N MET A 1 -8.64 -11.71 2.62
CA MET A 1 -9.67 -10.95 1.88
C MET A 1 -8.96 -9.88 1.10
N SER A 2 -8.99 -9.94 -0.22
CA SER A 2 -8.39 -8.94 -1.11
C SER A 2 -9.50 -7.97 -1.51
N GLY A 3 -9.57 -6.82 -0.83
CA GLY A 3 -10.49 -5.74 -1.16
C GLY A 3 -9.84 -4.72 -2.11
N PRO A 4 -10.63 -3.78 -2.68
CA PRO A 4 -10.09 -2.76 -3.56
C PRO A 4 -9.17 -1.81 -2.79
N THR A 5 -7.87 -2.06 -2.88
CA THR A 5 -6.81 -1.24 -2.27
C THR A 5 -6.24 -0.23 -3.28
N SER A 6 -6.80 -0.18 -4.49
CA SER A 6 -6.44 0.80 -5.50
C SER A 6 -7.25 2.08 -5.31
N LEU A 7 -6.61 3.24 -5.51
CA LEU A 7 -7.32 4.53 -5.58
C LEU A 7 -8.35 4.60 -6.71
N ARG A 8 -8.22 3.73 -7.71
CA ARG A 8 -9.12 3.68 -8.87
C ARG A 8 -10.44 3.00 -8.52
N GLU A 9 -10.41 1.94 -7.73
CA GLU A 9 -11.62 1.23 -7.29
C GLU A 9 -12.26 1.92 -6.08
N SER A 10 -11.45 2.49 -5.21
CA SER A 10 -11.92 3.31 -4.10
C SER A 10 -10.86 4.34 -3.72
N ASN A 11 -11.23 5.61 -3.82
CA ASN A 11 -10.40 6.72 -3.33
C ASN A 11 -10.35 6.81 -1.79
N VAL A 12 -11.11 5.97 -1.07
CA VAL A 12 -11.23 6.01 0.39
C VAL A 12 -10.58 4.79 1.06
N LEU A 13 -10.74 3.59 0.52
CA LEU A 13 -10.36 2.35 1.22
C LEU A 13 -8.87 2.27 1.57
N PHE A 14 -7.99 2.57 0.62
CA PHE A 14 -6.55 2.47 0.85
C PHE A 14 -6.01 3.60 1.75
N PRO A 15 -6.38 4.88 1.55
CA PRO A 15 -6.10 5.93 2.53
C PRO A 15 -6.61 5.60 3.94
N ARG A 16 -7.83 5.07 4.07
CA ARG A 16 -8.42 4.71 5.37
C ARG A 16 -7.71 3.56 6.04
N THR A 17 -7.24 2.59 5.26
CA THR A 17 -6.35 1.53 5.75
C THR A 17 -5.04 2.12 6.29
N CYS A 18 -4.46 3.08 5.58
CA CYS A 18 -3.25 3.78 6.04
C CYS A 18 -3.51 4.58 7.32
N ALA A 19 -4.63 5.30 7.42
CA ALA A 19 -5.02 6.05 8.61
C ALA A 19 -5.25 5.12 9.82
N ALA A 20 -5.95 4.00 9.61
CA ALA A 20 -6.19 2.99 10.63
C ALA A 20 -4.90 2.33 11.13
N LEU A 21 -3.93 2.07 10.25
CA LEU A 21 -2.63 1.55 10.67
C LEU A 21 -1.78 2.60 11.38
N SER A 22 -1.89 3.87 10.98
CA SER A 22 -1.16 4.98 11.62
C SER A 22 -1.68 5.30 13.02
N SER A 23 -2.89 4.87 13.39
CA SER A 23 -3.40 5.02 14.75
C SER A 23 -2.85 3.97 15.73
N VAL A 24 -2.26 2.88 15.20
CA VAL A 24 -1.73 1.77 15.99
C VAL A 24 -0.20 1.71 15.94
N PHE A 25 0.39 1.98 14.77
CA PHE A 25 1.83 1.93 14.54
C PHE A 25 2.43 3.33 14.42
N THR A 26 3.65 3.50 14.93
CA THR A 26 4.35 4.81 14.88
C THR A 26 4.68 5.26 13.45
N SER A 27 4.83 4.32 12.51
CA SER A 27 5.20 4.64 11.13
C SER A 27 4.57 3.70 10.12
N ILE A 28 4.19 4.26 8.97
CA ILE A 28 3.69 3.50 7.83
C ILE A 28 4.47 3.84 6.55
N ARG A 29 4.54 2.90 5.62
CA ARG A 29 5.10 3.07 4.27
C ARG A 29 4.10 2.51 3.25
N PRO A 30 3.25 3.37 2.64
CA PRO A 30 2.34 2.94 1.59
C PRO A 30 3.07 2.72 0.27
N SER A 31 2.52 1.82 -0.54
CA SER A 31 3.04 1.35 -1.81
C SER A 31 1.88 0.98 -2.74
N GLN A 32 2.13 1.00 -4.06
CA GLN A 32 1.19 0.49 -5.06
C GLN A 32 1.91 -0.38 -6.08
N VAL A 33 1.28 -1.48 -6.45
CA VAL A 33 1.78 -2.40 -7.48
C VAL A 33 0.74 -2.58 -8.56
N PHE A 34 1.18 -2.72 -9.80
CA PHE A 34 0.30 -3.14 -10.87
C PHE A 34 0.26 -4.67 -10.93
N GLU A 35 -0.90 -5.24 -10.65
CA GLU A 35 -1.15 -6.68 -10.78
C GLU A 35 -2.03 -6.90 -12.02
N PRO A 36 -1.51 -7.51 -13.10
CA PRO A 36 -2.21 -7.58 -14.39
C PRO A 36 -3.59 -8.25 -14.31
N THR A 37 -3.74 -9.22 -13.42
CA THR A 37 -4.97 -10.00 -13.26
C THR A 37 -6.08 -9.22 -12.54
N CYS A 38 -5.71 -8.25 -11.70
CA CYS A 38 -6.69 -7.44 -10.97
C CYS A 38 -7.25 -6.31 -11.84
N GLY A 39 -6.43 -5.71 -12.71
CA GLY A 39 -6.80 -4.58 -13.56
C GLY A 39 -6.37 -3.22 -13.00
N PRO A 40 -6.76 -2.81 -11.78
CA PRO A 40 -6.24 -1.62 -11.12
C PRO A 40 -5.05 -1.93 -10.20
N ARG A 41 -4.36 -0.88 -9.73
CA ARG A 41 -3.14 -1.02 -8.92
C ARG A 41 -3.45 -1.45 -7.49
N LEU A 42 -2.97 -2.61 -7.07
CA LEU A 42 -3.11 -3.05 -5.69
C LEU A 42 -2.30 -2.16 -4.73
N GLY A 43 -2.93 -1.70 -3.66
CA GLY A 43 -2.28 -0.95 -2.58
C GLY A 43 -1.74 -1.87 -1.50
N ILE A 44 -0.48 -1.65 -1.12
CA ILE A 44 0.22 -2.38 -0.06
C ILE A 44 0.72 -1.36 0.96
N VAL A 45 0.64 -1.67 2.24
CA VAL A 45 1.15 -0.78 3.29
C VAL A 45 1.95 -1.58 4.31
N ILE A 46 3.16 -1.13 4.59
CA ILE A 46 4.00 -1.67 5.65
C ILE A 46 3.83 -0.76 6.87
N ALA A 47 3.47 -1.34 8.02
CA ALA A 47 3.33 -0.60 9.27
C ALA A 47 4.30 -1.18 10.32
N THR A 48 5.00 -0.31 11.04
CA THR A 48 5.98 -0.70 12.06
C THR A 48 6.21 0.45 13.03
N ASP A 49 6.61 0.12 14.27
CA ASP A 49 6.99 1.12 15.25
C ASP A 49 8.40 1.70 15.01
N LYS A 50 9.23 1.00 14.24
CA LYS A 50 10.62 1.40 13.96
C LYS A 50 10.92 1.26 12.47
N MET A 51 10.57 2.28 11.70
CA MET A 51 10.83 2.32 10.28
C MET A 51 12.34 2.35 10.01
N GLN A 52 12.85 1.34 9.31
CA GLN A 52 14.23 1.34 8.83
C GLN A 52 14.31 2.13 7.51
N PRO A 53 15.40 2.88 7.25
CA PRO A 53 15.68 3.42 5.92
C PRO A 53 15.64 2.30 4.88
N LEU A 54 15.14 2.61 3.69
CA LEU A 54 15.23 1.66 2.58
C LEU A 54 16.70 1.60 2.15
N PRO A 55 17.35 0.42 2.10
CA PRO A 55 18.72 0.30 1.62
C PRO A 55 18.84 0.79 0.17
N GLU A 56 20.03 1.16 -0.27
CA GLU A 56 20.28 1.46 -1.68
C GLU A 56 19.97 0.23 -2.54
N ALA A 57 19.56 0.44 -3.80
CA ALA A 57 19.12 -0.66 -4.68
C ALA A 57 20.15 -1.80 -4.76
N ASN A 58 21.43 -1.46 -4.95
CA ASN A 58 22.52 -2.44 -5.02
C ASN A 58 22.71 -3.21 -3.70
N GLU A 59 22.53 -2.54 -2.56
CA GLU A 59 22.61 -3.20 -1.25
C GLU A 59 21.43 -4.15 -1.04
N LEU A 60 20.25 -3.75 -1.51
CA LEU A 60 19.06 -4.57 -1.45
C LEU A 60 19.20 -5.83 -2.32
N ASP A 61 19.76 -5.71 -3.53
CA ASP A 61 20.07 -6.86 -4.39
C ASP A 61 21.01 -7.85 -3.71
N LEU A 62 22.07 -7.35 -3.05
CA LEU A 62 22.98 -8.19 -2.27
C LEU A 62 22.27 -8.88 -1.10
N ASN A 63 21.36 -8.18 -0.41
CA ASN A 63 20.59 -8.75 0.69
C ASN A 63 19.59 -9.81 0.21
N ILE A 64 18.96 -9.60 -0.94
CA ILE A 64 18.08 -10.56 -1.60
C ILE A 64 18.86 -11.83 -1.93
N ALA A 65 19.99 -11.71 -2.63
CA ALA A 65 20.82 -12.84 -3.03
C ALA A 65 21.38 -13.64 -1.84
N LYS A 66 21.59 -12.99 -0.68
CA LYS A 66 22.02 -13.65 0.56
C LYS A 66 20.89 -14.37 1.29
N SER A 67 19.65 -13.91 1.15
CA SER A 67 18.53 -14.34 1.99
C SER A 67 17.56 -15.28 1.28
N ILE A 68 17.50 -15.22 -0.05
CA ILE A 68 16.55 -15.96 -0.87
C ILE A 68 17.32 -16.87 -1.82
N ASN A 69 16.98 -18.16 -1.81
CA ASN A 69 17.53 -19.12 -2.77
C ASN A 69 16.81 -18.99 -4.11
N GLY A 70 17.55 -18.70 -5.17
CA GLY A 70 17.01 -18.51 -6.52
C GLY A 70 16.82 -17.05 -6.90
N GLU A 71 16.32 -16.82 -8.11
CA GLU A 71 16.11 -15.48 -8.66
C GLU A 71 14.66 -15.03 -8.46
N MET A 72 14.46 -13.76 -8.09
CA MET A 72 13.14 -13.16 -8.03
C MET A 72 12.74 -12.63 -9.42
N ASN A 73 11.53 -12.99 -9.88
CA ASN A 73 11.09 -12.63 -11.24
C ASN A 73 10.52 -11.20 -11.37
N VAL A 74 10.18 -10.57 -10.25
CA VAL A 74 9.43 -9.29 -10.23
C VAL A 74 10.10 -8.24 -9.34
N LEU A 75 10.78 -8.66 -8.27
CA LEU A 75 11.37 -7.75 -7.30
C LEU A 75 12.89 -7.83 -7.40
N ASP A 76 13.51 -6.69 -7.64
CA ASP A 76 14.93 -6.41 -7.46
C ASP A 76 15.07 -5.10 -6.65
N GLY A 77 16.31 -4.67 -6.42
CA GLY A 77 16.63 -3.43 -5.72
C GLY A 77 15.87 -2.24 -6.28
N ALA A 78 15.92 -2.06 -7.60
CA ALA A 78 15.28 -0.93 -8.28
C ALA A 78 13.74 -0.98 -8.20
N SER A 79 13.17 -2.17 -8.36
CA SER A 79 11.72 -2.41 -8.36
C SER A 79 11.11 -2.18 -6.97
N VAL A 80 11.84 -2.50 -5.90
CA VAL A 80 11.41 -2.20 -4.52
C VAL A 80 11.41 -0.70 -4.26
N HIS A 81 12.43 0.03 -4.71
CA HIS A 81 12.41 1.51 -4.65
C HIS A 81 11.23 2.09 -5.43
N GLY A 82 10.95 1.54 -6.64
CA GLY A 82 9.81 1.92 -7.45
C GLY A 82 8.45 1.69 -6.76
N HIS A 83 8.31 0.59 -6.01
CA HIS A 83 7.12 0.30 -5.21
C HIS A 83 6.80 1.41 -4.20
N PHE A 84 7.82 1.87 -3.48
CA PHE A 84 7.66 2.87 -2.42
C PHE A 84 7.70 4.31 -2.93
N ALA A 85 7.99 4.52 -4.21
CA ALA A 85 7.87 5.81 -4.89
C ALA A 85 6.39 6.14 -5.18
N SER A 86 5.62 6.41 -4.13
CA SER A 86 4.20 6.71 -4.22
C SER A 86 3.90 8.00 -5.00
N PRO A 87 2.96 8.00 -5.97
CA PRO A 87 2.53 9.19 -6.68
C PRO A 87 2.02 10.29 -5.75
N ARG A 88 2.14 11.56 -6.15
CA ARG A 88 1.72 12.72 -5.34
C ARG A 88 0.24 12.65 -4.93
N CYS A 89 -0.66 12.26 -5.83
CA CYS A 89 -2.08 12.13 -5.53
C CYS A 89 -2.35 11.11 -4.41
N LEU A 90 -1.63 9.98 -4.42
CA LEU A 90 -1.73 8.98 -3.38
C LEU A 90 -1.22 9.48 -2.05
N ARG A 91 -0.04 10.12 -2.03
CA ARG A 91 0.51 10.67 -0.79
C ARG A 91 -0.45 11.69 -0.17
N LYS A 92 -1.06 12.55 -0.98
CA LYS A 92 -2.08 13.50 -0.50
C LYS A 92 -3.30 12.80 0.10
N ALA A 93 -3.88 11.85 -0.63
CA ALA A 93 -5.06 11.12 -0.16
C ALA A 93 -4.80 10.42 1.19
N VAL A 94 -3.62 9.80 1.35
CA VAL A 94 -3.21 9.16 2.62
C VAL A 94 -3.04 10.18 3.75
N MET A 95 -2.46 11.35 3.46
CA MET A 95 -2.25 12.40 4.47
C MET A 95 -3.55 13.11 4.89
N GLU A 96 -4.51 13.24 3.97
CA GLU A 96 -5.77 13.97 4.17
C GLU A 96 -6.86 13.08 4.80
N GLU A 97 -6.71 11.76 4.77
CA GLU A 97 -7.66 10.83 5.36
C GLU A 97 -7.55 10.83 6.89
N THR A 98 -8.69 11.01 7.55
CA THR A 98 -8.80 11.12 9.01
C THR A 98 -9.75 10.08 9.60
N GLU A 99 -10.59 9.46 8.77
CA GLU A 99 -11.43 8.37 9.21
C GLU A 99 -10.61 7.09 9.37
N ILE A 100 -10.98 6.28 10.36
CA ILE A 100 -10.47 4.92 10.56
C ILE A 100 -11.63 3.94 10.53
N PHE A 101 -11.33 2.68 10.23
CA PHE A 101 -12.34 1.63 10.31
C PHE A 101 -12.73 1.37 11.77
N THR A 102 -14.03 1.42 12.04
CA THR A 102 -14.62 1.03 13.32
C THR A 102 -15.74 0.02 13.08
N ILE A 103 -16.24 -0.60 14.15
CA ILE A 103 -17.40 -1.52 14.04
C ILE A 103 -18.61 -0.78 13.46
N ASP A 104 -18.78 0.49 13.79
CA ASP A 104 -19.91 1.32 13.35
C ASP A 104 -19.69 2.02 11.99
N ASN A 105 -18.44 2.13 11.53
CA ASN A 105 -18.06 2.80 10.28
C ASN A 105 -17.32 1.85 9.34
N GLN A 106 -17.98 0.74 8.98
CA GLN A 106 -17.48 -0.18 7.97
C GLN A 106 -17.72 0.40 6.58
N VAL A 107 -16.65 0.55 5.79
CA VAL A 107 -16.79 0.89 4.37
C VAL A 107 -17.19 -0.38 3.62
N PRO A 108 -18.21 -0.35 2.74
CA PRO A 108 -18.57 -1.51 1.94
C PRO A 108 -17.38 -1.98 1.13
N THR A 109 -17.01 -3.25 1.28
CA THR A 109 -15.79 -3.82 0.70
C THR A 109 -15.99 -4.36 -0.71
N PHE A 110 -17.24 -4.57 -1.18
CA PHE A 110 -17.61 -4.98 -2.55
C PHE A 110 -19.10 -4.69 -2.85
N GLY A 111 -19.47 -4.41 -4.11
CA GLY A 111 -20.87 -4.29 -4.58
C GLY A 111 -21.42 -2.86 -4.73
N GLU A 112 -22.73 -2.74 -5.04
CA GLU A 112 -23.45 -1.49 -5.45
C GLU A 112 -23.28 -0.27 -4.51
N GLY A 113 -22.69 -0.43 -3.33
CA GLY A 113 -22.48 0.64 -2.35
C GLY A 113 -21.42 1.69 -2.72
N ILE A 114 -20.64 1.51 -3.80
CA ILE A 114 -19.64 2.51 -4.26
C ILE A 114 -20.26 3.54 -5.22
N LEU A 115 -21.37 3.23 -5.88
CA LEU A 115 -21.93 4.09 -6.95
C LEU A 115 -22.84 5.23 -6.46
N ASN A 116 -23.21 5.26 -5.17
CA ASN A 116 -24.28 6.13 -4.67
C ASN A 116 -23.87 7.26 -3.70
N ARG A 117 -22.59 7.61 -3.57
CA ARG A 117 -22.22 8.86 -2.89
C ARG A 117 -22.09 10.00 -3.91
N LYS A 118 -23.21 10.69 -4.15
CA LYS A 118 -23.24 12.08 -4.65
C LYS A 118 -23.22 13.04 -3.47
#